data_AF-A0A1V6D524-F1
#
_entry.id   AF-A0A1V6D524-F1
#
_cell.length_a   1.000
_cell.length_b   1.000
_cell.length_c   1.000
_cell.angle_alpha   90.00
_cell.angle_beta   90.00
_cell.angle_gamma   90.00
#
_symmetry.space_group_name_H-M   'P 1'
#
loop_
_entity.id
_entity.type
_entity.pdbx_description
1 polymer ?
#
loop_
_entity_poly.entity_id
_entity_poly.type
_entity_poly.pdbx_seq_one_letter_code
_entity_poly.pdbx_strand_id
1 'polypeptide(L)'
;MATKGASFHVQVTAWNTSTKAPQAGDAANVTLTLVRDGVESEPSNAPSDLSNGEIDLEITAAEADCDTLTVSGTSATSNVQIIPAKVSMQYSALSGGTTDKTYTVTDSVSGSPLQGVLVEVYTDEAMTNKIRQGTTDASGQVTFSLNAGTYYLKRTKAGYSFTNPDTEVVS
;
A
#
# COMPACT_ATOMS: atom_id res chain seq x y z
N MET A 1 -10.49 -1.11 -4.39
CA MET A 1 -9.01 -1.11 -4.32
C MET A 1 -8.63 -0.73 -2.91
N ALA A 2 -7.70 -1.47 -2.30
CA ALA A 2 -7.23 -1.17 -0.96
C ALA A 2 -6.22 -0.01 -1.01
N THR A 3 -6.25 0.84 0.02
CA THR A 3 -5.28 1.92 0.17
C THR A 3 -3.97 1.33 0.67
N LYS A 4 -2.87 1.58 -0.07
CA LYS A 4 -1.51 1.20 0.33
C LYS A 4 -1.17 1.84 1.67
N GLY A 5 -0.66 1.04 2.61
CA GLY A 5 -0.28 1.53 3.94
C GLY A 5 -1.45 1.77 4.91
N ALA A 6 -2.69 1.38 4.58
CA ALA A 6 -3.82 1.47 5.49
C ALA A 6 -4.35 0.07 5.85
N SER A 7 -4.80 -0.14 7.09
CA SER A 7 -5.41 -1.41 7.47
C SER A 7 -6.73 -1.63 6.75
N PHE A 8 -7.02 -2.89 6.40
CA PHE A 8 -8.26 -3.29 5.74
C PHE A 8 -8.53 -4.78 5.92
N HIS A 9 -9.77 -5.21 5.69
CA HIS A 9 -10.16 -6.61 5.76
C HIS A 9 -10.09 -7.28 4.39
N VAL A 10 -9.54 -8.50 4.36
CA VAL A 10 -9.54 -9.39 3.20
C VAL A 10 -10.28 -10.66 3.55
N GLN A 11 -11.13 -11.11 2.64
CA GLN A 11 -11.89 -12.35 2.78
C GLN A 11 -11.35 -13.40 1.82
N VAL A 12 -11.11 -14.60 2.35
CA VAL A 12 -10.85 -15.82 1.57
C VAL A 12 -11.98 -16.81 1.78
N THR A 13 -12.19 -17.72 0.83
CA THR A 13 -13.25 -18.73 0.95
C THR A 13 -12.65 -20.09 1.26
N ALA A 14 -13.10 -20.72 2.35
CA ALA A 14 -12.90 -22.13 2.60
C ALA A 14 -13.91 -22.95 1.79
N TRP A 15 -13.44 -23.73 0.82
CA TRP A 15 -14.27 -24.51 -0.08
C TRP A 15 -14.09 -26.00 0.16
N ASN A 16 -15.19 -26.70 0.49
CA ASN A 16 -15.17 -28.15 0.66
C ASN A 16 -15.42 -28.85 -0.69
N THR A 17 -14.41 -29.54 -1.20
CA THR A 17 -14.47 -30.20 -2.51
C THR A 17 -15.38 -31.43 -2.52
N SER A 18 -15.64 -32.03 -1.35
CA SER A 18 -16.53 -33.19 -1.22
C SER A 18 -18.00 -32.78 -1.23
N THR A 19 -18.37 -31.77 -0.45
CA THR A 19 -19.76 -31.27 -0.40
C THR A 19 -20.08 -30.31 -1.53
N LYS A 20 -19.05 -29.80 -2.23
CA LYS A 20 -19.14 -28.79 -3.29
C LYS A 20 -19.81 -27.49 -2.80
N ALA A 21 -19.48 -27.10 -1.56
CA ALA A 21 -20.04 -25.94 -0.91
C ALA A 21 -18.99 -25.25 -0.02
N PRO A 22 -19.19 -23.98 0.35
CA PRO A 22 -18.36 -23.31 1.33
C PRO A 22 -18.39 -24.02 2.70
N GLN A 23 -17.25 -24.05 3.39
CA GLN A 23 -17.09 -24.66 4.71
C GLN A 23 -17.04 -23.56 5.77
N ALA A 24 -18.11 -23.40 6.54
CA ALA A 24 -18.11 -22.50 7.69
C ALA A 24 -17.37 -23.08 8.91
N GLY A 25 -16.85 -22.20 9.78
CA GLY A 25 -16.22 -22.58 11.04
C GLY A 25 -14.82 -23.17 10.88
N ASP A 26 -14.10 -22.78 9.84
CA ASP A 26 -12.80 -23.35 9.49
C ASP A 26 -11.63 -22.42 9.85
N ALA A 27 -11.87 -21.19 10.28
CA ALA A 27 -10.80 -20.21 10.55
C ALA A 27 -9.74 -20.72 11.55
N ALA A 28 -10.12 -21.52 12.53
CA ALA A 28 -9.17 -22.11 13.49
C ALA A 28 -8.27 -23.21 12.88
N ASN A 29 -8.64 -23.77 11.73
CA ASN A 29 -7.93 -24.86 11.06
C ASN A 29 -7.12 -24.39 9.86
N VAL A 30 -7.18 -23.10 9.51
CA VAL A 30 -6.44 -22.55 8.38
C VAL A 30 -5.09 -21.99 8.80
N THR A 31 -4.10 -22.18 7.94
CA THR A 31 -2.82 -21.46 7.98
C THR A 31 -2.76 -20.57 6.75
N LEU A 32 -2.84 -19.26 6.97
CA LEU A 32 -2.81 -18.26 5.90
C LEU A 32 -1.38 -17.75 5.67
N THR A 33 -1.07 -17.43 4.42
CA THR A 33 0.20 -16.85 3.98
C THR A 33 -0.10 -15.61 3.16
N LEU A 34 0.60 -14.52 3.48
CA LEU A 34 0.60 -13.28 2.71
C LEU A 34 1.72 -13.35 1.67
N VAL A 35 1.41 -13.07 0.42
CA VAL A 35 2.40 -12.86 -0.64
C VAL A 35 2.40 -11.39 -1.01
N ARG A 36 3.36 -10.63 -0.48
CA ARG A 36 3.54 -9.18 -0.67
C ARG A 36 4.61 -8.94 -1.72
N ASP A 37 4.23 -8.42 -2.89
CA ASP A 37 5.13 -8.18 -4.02
C ASP A 37 6.01 -9.39 -4.39
N GLY A 38 5.43 -10.59 -4.25
CA GLY A 38 6.12 -11.87 -4.51
C GLY A 38 6.90 -12.44 -3.32
N VAL A 39 6.92 -11.76 -2.17
CA VAL A 39 7.60 -12.22 -0.95
C VAL A 39 6.57 -12.77 0.04
N GLU A 40 6.80 -13.99 0.52
CA GLU A 40 5.93 -14.64 1.50
C GLU A 40 6.19 -14.15 2.93
N SER A 41 5.12 -13.98 3.71
CA SER A 41 5.17 -13.74 5.14
C SER A 41 3.92 -14.27 5.83
N GLU A 42 4.03 -14.54 7.13
CA GLU A 42 2.87 -14.83 7.98
C GLU A 42 2.07 -13.55 8.25
N PRO A 43 0.73 -13.64 8.35
CA PRO A 43 -0.08 -12.53 8.79
C PRO A 43 0.10 -12.28 10.30
N SER A 44 0.03 -11.00 10.68
CA SER A 44 0.18 -10.54 12.06
C SER A 44 -1.09 -10.79 12.88
N ASN A 45 -2.25 -10.75 12.23
CA ASN A 45 -3.55 -10.97 12.83
C ASN A 45 -4.04 -12.40 12.57
N ALA A 46 -4.78 -12.94 13.54
CA ALA A 46 -5.42 -14.24 13.38
C ALA A 46 -6.66 -14.14 12.47
N PRO A 47 -6.94 -15.16 11.63
CA PRO A 47 -8.16 -15.22 10.86
C PRO A 47 -9.40 -15.42 11.75
N SER A 48 -10.55 -14.97 11.27
CA SER A 48 -11.85 -15.16 11.95
C SER A 48 -12.92 -15.67 10.98
N ASP A 49 -13.86 -16.45 11.50
CA ASP A 49 -14.95 -16.98 10.68
C ASP A 49 -16.01 -15.92 10.38
N LEU A 50 -16.46 -15.91 9.13
CA LEU A 50 -17.70 -15.26 8.70
C LEU A 50 -18.75 -16.32 8.35
N SER A 51 -19.94 -15.84 7.98
CA SER A 51 -21.00 -16.70 7.48
C SER A 51 -20.60 -17.33 6.15
N ASN A 52 -21.18 -18.49 5.81
CA ASN A 52 -21.08 -19.10 4.48
C ASN A 52 -19.64 -19.44 4.03
N GLY A 53 -18.77 -19.85 4.97
CA GLY A 53 -17.41 -20.34 4.66
C GLY A 53 -16.42 -19.27 4.21
N GLU A 54 -16.76 -18.00 4.42
CA GLU A 54 -15.80 -16.91 4.31
C GLU A 54 -14.97 -16.82 5.59
N ILE A 55 -13.69 -16.56 5.41
CA ILE A 55 -12.72 -16.32 6.49
C ILE A 55 -12.20 -14.91 6.29
N ASP A 56 -12.36 -14.10 7.33
CA ASP A 56 -11.89 -12.73 7.37
C ASP A 56 -10.49 -12.64 7.98
N LEU A 57 -9.64 -11.83 7.37
CA LEU A 57 -8.31 -11.49 7.86
C LEU A 57 -8.12 -9.97 7.81
N GLU A 58 -7.87 -9.37 8.96
CA GLU A 58 -7.43 -7.97 9.02
C GLU A 58 -5.96 -7.88 8.58
N ILE A 59 -5.72 -7.16 7.48
CA ILE A 59 -4.40 -6.78 7.01
C ILE A 59 -4.02 -5.47 7.69
N THR A 60 -2.86 -5.44 8.35
CA THR A 60 -2.35 -4.24 8.99
C THR A 60 -1.85 -3.21 7.95
N ALA A 61 -1.76 -1.95 8.36
CA ALA A 61 -1.12 -0.88 7.58
C ALA A 61 0.28 -1.27 7.05
N ALA A 62 1.11 -1.94 7.86
CA ALA A 62 2.45 -2.35 7.47
C ALA A 62 2.44 -3.48 6.43
N GLU A 63 1.53 -4.46 6.55
CA GLU A 63 1.36 -5.53 5.57
C GLU A 63 0.75 -5.00 4.26
N ALA A 64 -0.06 -3.95 4.35
CA ALA A 64 -0.66 -3.24 3.23
C ALA A 64 0.32 -2.33 2.47
N ASP A 65 1.56 -2.15 2.93
CA ASP A 65 2.59 -1.36 2.23
C ASP A 65 3.31 -2.21 1.15
N CYS A 66 2.52 -2.77 0.24
CA CYS A 66 2.96 -3.47 -0.97
C CYS A 66 2.15 -2.98 -2.17
N ASP A 67 2.56 -3.30 -3.40
CA ASP A 67 1.78 -2.98 -4.61
C ASP A 67 0.73 -4.07 -4.89
N THR A 68 1.08 -5.32 -4.58
CA THR A 68 0.21 -6.48 -4.71
C THR A 68 0.28 -7.36 -3.46
N LEU A 69 -0.90 -7.76 -2.98
CA LEU A 69 -1.06 -8.73 -1.92
C LEU A 69 -1.88 -9.91 -2.42
N THR A 70 -1.40 -11.11 -2.15
CA THR A 70 -2.21 -12.33 -2.24
C THR A 70 -2.33 -12.95 -0.87
N VAL A 71 -3.56 -13.19 -0.42
CA VAL A 71 -3.84 -14.00 0.77
C VAL A 71 -4.19 -15.40 0.28
N SER A 72 -3.40 -16.38 0.67
CA SER A 72 -3.58 -17.79 0.34
C SER A 72 -3.40 -18.64 1.58
N GLY A 73 -3.60 -19.95 1.50
CA GLY A 73 -3.36 -20.81 2.65
C GLY A 73 -3.80 -22.24 2.44
N THR A 74 -3.71 -23.01 3.52
CA THR A 74 -4.16 -24.40 3.59
C THR A 74 -5.08 -24.59 4.79
N SER A 75 -6.03 -25.53 4.69
CA SER A 75 -6.84 -25.98 5.82
C SER A 75 -6.39 -27.37 6.28
N ALA A 76 -6.36 -27.60 7.58
CA ALA A 76 -6.20 -28.93 8.17
C ALA A 76 -7.47 -29.79 8.06
N THR A 77 -8.62 -29.17 7.74
CA THR A 77 -9.89 -29.89 7.56
C THR A 77 -9.87 -30.67 6.25
N SER A 78 -10.23 -31.95 6.32
CA SER A 78 -10.23 -32.82 5.15
C SER A 78 -11.13 -32.30 4.03
N ASN A 79 -10.61 -32.31 2.80
CA ASN A 79 -11.28 -31.85 1.58
C ASN A 79 -11.58 -30.34 1.54
N VAL A 80 -11.01 -29.54 2.45
CA VAL A 80 -11.16 -28.08 2.43
C VAL A 80 -9.96 -27.43 1.76
N GLN A 81 -10.22 -26.58 0.78
CA GLN A 81 -9.22 -25.77 0.09
C GLN A 81 -9.51 -24.29 0.31
N ILE A 82 -8.44 -23.49 0.45
CA ILE A 82 -8.58 -22.04 0.56
C ILE A 82 -8.49 -21.44 -0.83
N ILE A 83 -9.57 -20.77 -1.24
CA ILE A 83 -9.59 -19.98 -2.48
C ILE A 83 -8.86 -18.67 -2.18
N PRO A 84 -7.71 -18.40 -2.83
CA PRO A 84 -6.91 -17.23 -2.52
C PRO A 84 -7.60 -15.95 -2.96
N ALA A 85 -7.36 -14.88 -2.22
CA ALA A 85 -7.80 -13.54 -2.57
C ALA A 85 -6.59 -12.71 -3.00
N LYS A 86 -6.70 -12.04 -4.15
CA LYS A 86 -5.68 -11.09 -4.64
C LYS A 86 -6.20 -9.68 -4.55
N VAL A 87 -5.41 -8.81 -3.94
CA VAL A 87 -5.70 -7.38 -3.77
C VAL A 87 -4.58 -6.59 -4.42
N SER A 88 -4.95 -5.64 -5.27
CA SER A 88 -4.03 -4.61 -5.75
C SER A 88 -4.19 -3.38 -4.88
N MET A 89 -3.06 -2.93 -4.35
CA MET A 89 -2.97 -1.71 -3.57
C MET A 89 -2.78 -0.53 -4.50
N GLN A 90 -3.37 0.59 -4.13
CA GLN A 90 -3.01 1.88 -4.69
C GLN A 90 -2.82 2.84 -3.53
N TYR A 91 -1.93 3.81 -3.68
CA TYR A 91 -2.04 4.98 -2.82
C TYR A 91 -3.46 5.49 -2.91
N SER A 92 -4.04 5.90 -1.77
CA SER A 92 -5.29 6.64 -1.81
C SER A 92 -4.98 7.89 -2.62
N ALA A 93 -5.36 7.86 -3.89
CA ALA A 93 -5.60 9.09 -4.61
C ALA A 93 -6.81 9.68 -3.90
N LEU A 94 -6.56 10.47 -2.84
CA LEU A 94 -7.45 11.56 -2.52
C LEU A 94 -7.77 12.18 -3.87
N SER A 95 -9.06 12.15 -4.24
CA SER A 95 -9.62 12.68 -5.48
C SER A 95 -8.72 13.83 -5.93
N GLY A 96 -8.10 13.68 -7.11
CA GLY A 96 -7.00 14.51 -7.58
C GLY A 96 -7.13 15.92 -7.05
N GLY A 97 -6.16 16.36 -6.25
CA GLY A 97 -6.32 17.60 -5.51
C GLY A 97 -6.68 18.72 -6.47
N THR A 98 -7.61 19.58 -6.10
CA THR A 98 -8.14 20.59 -7.04
C THR A 98 -7.06 21.60 -7.47
N THR A 99 -5.92 21.62 -6.78
CA THR A 99 -4.79 22.51 -7.04
C THR A 99 -3.58 21.71 -7.53
N ASP A 100 -3.19 21.95 -8.79
CA ASP A 100 -1.93 21.45 -9.32
C ASP A 100 -0.77 22.25 -8.71
N LYS A 101 0.09 21.56 -7.97
CA LYS A 101 1.31 22.13 -7.39
C LYS A 101 2.52 21.56 -8.11
N THR A 102 3.21 22.42 -8.84
CA THR A 102 4.50 22.09 -9.44
C THR A 102 5.61 22.30 -8.42
N TYR A 103 6.40 21.26 -8.20
CA TYR A 103 7.54 21.24 -7.31
C TYR A 103 8.81 21.11 -8.13
N THR A 104 9.77 22.02 -7.92
CA THR A 104 11.03 22.09 -8.67
C THR A 104 12.17 21.70 -7.76
N VAL A 105 12.88 20.63 -8.11
CA VAL A 105 14.10 20.21 -7.42
C VAL A 105 15.31 20.78 -8.14
N THR A 106 16.10 21.57 -7.43
CA THR A 106 17.37 22.11 -7.92
C THR A 106 18.53 21.61 -7.07
N ASP A 107 19.70 21.60 -7.69
CA ASP A 107 20.97 21.34 -7.04
C ASP A 107 21.34 22.53 -6.15
N SER A 108 21.59 22.30 -4.87
CA SER A 108 21.91 23.38 -3.91
C SER A 108 23.28 24.02 -4.14
N VAL A 109 24.16 23.36 -4.91
CA VAL A 109 25.52 23.84 -5.22
C VAL A 109 25.54 24.54 -6.57
N SER A 110 24.95 23.95 -7.60
CA SER A 110 25.00 24.47 -8.98
C SER A 110 23.77 25.27 -9.40
N GLY A 111 22.69 25.23 -8.63
CA GLY A 111 21.39 25.83 -8.98
C GLY A 111 20.70 25.16 -10.18
N SER A 112 21.26 24.08 -10.72
CA SER A 112 20.73 23.42 -11.91
C SER A 112 19.53 22.55 -11.57
N PRO A 113 18.51 22.47 -12.46
CA PRO A 113 17.38 21.57 -12.25
C PRO A 113 17.83 20.11 -12.23
N LEU A 114 17.29 19.34 -11.29
CA LEU A 114 17.63 17.93 -11.11
C LEU A 114 16.54 17.03 -11.67
N GLN A 115 16.79 16.43 -12.83
CA GLN A 115 15.97 15.36 -13.39
C GLN A 115 16.13 14.04 -12.64
N GLY A 116 15.09 13.21 -12.59
CA GLY A 116 15.17 11.85 -12.07
C GLY A 116 15.19 11.77 -10.54
N VAL A 117 14.77 12.82 -9.85
CA VAL A 117 14.62 12.83 -8.40
C VAL A 117 13.27 12.19 -8.06
N LEU A 118 13.29 11.12 -7.26
CA LEU A 118 12.08 10.55 -6.70
C LEU A 118 11.59 11.46 -5.58
N VAL A 119 10.38 12.00 -5.74
CA VAL A 119 9.72 12.87 -4.77
C VAL A 119 8.50 12.14 -4.24
N GLU A 120 8.52 11.83 -2.95
CA GLU A 120 7.43 11.18 -2.22
C GLU A 120 6.73 12.22 -1.34
N VAL A 121 5.40 12.28 -1.36
CA VAL A 121 4.58 13.26 -0.62
C VAL A 121 3.88 12.56 0.53
N TYR A 122 4.01 13.11 1.73
CA TYR A 122 3.45 12.61 2.98
C TYR A 122 2.52 13.64 3.63
N THR A 123 1.55 13.17 4.44
CA THR A 123 0.66 14.04 5.22
C THR A 123 1.17 14.33 6.63
N ASP A 124 2.22 13.64 7.07
CA ASP A 124 2.83 13.77 8.39
C ASP A 124 4.33 14.01 8.31
N GLU A 125 4.86 14.75 9.29
CA GLU A 125 6.29 15.07 9.39
C GLU A 125 7.15 13.82 9.62
N ALA A 126 6.58 12.79 10.25
CA ALA A 126 7.25 11.52 10.46
C ALA A 126 7.41 10.69 9.17
N MET A 127 6.85 11.15 8.04
CA MET A 127 6.89 10.46 6.74
C MET A 127 6.38 9.02 6.81
N THR A 128 5.32 8.80 7.57
CA THR A 128 4.70 7.47 7.73
C THR A 128 3.54 7.26 6.78
N ASN A 129 2.81 8.31 6.40
CA ASN A 129 1.64 8.24 5.54
C ASN A 129 1.94 8.86 4.17
N LYS A 130 2.53 8.05 3.27
CA LYS A 130 2.76 8.47 1.89
C LYS A 130 1.45 8.52 1.13
N ILE A 131 1.16 9.66 0.48
CA ILE A 131 -0.06 9.87 -0.31
C ILE A 131 0.20 9.95 -1.81
N ARG A 132 1.38 10.40 -2.24
CA ARG A 132 1.75 10.51 -3.66
C ARG A 132 3.25 10.27 -3.84
N GLN A 133 3.65 9.90 -5.06
CA GLN A 133 5.04 9.95 -5.47
C GLN A 133 5.14 10.31 -6.95
N GLY A 134 6.25 10.89 -7.35
CA GLY A 134 6.54 11.25 -8.73
C GLY A 134 8.04 11.39 -8.94
N THR A 135 8.46 11.40 -10.19
CA THR A 135 9.87 11.61 -10.54
C THR A 135 10.00 12.91 -11.32
N THR A 136 11.01 13.71 -11.02
CA THR A 136 11.23 14.98 -11.74
C THR A 136 11.64 14.76 -13.20
N ASP A 137 11.11 15.61 -14.08
CA ASP A 137 11.39 15.63 -15.52
C ASP A 137 12.74 16.31 -15.86
N ALA A 138 13.04 16.50 -17.15
CA ALA A 138 14.25 17.22 -17.59
C ALA A 138 14.31 18.68 -17.07
N SER A 139 13.14 19.24 -16.78
CA SER A 139 12.85 20.47 -16.05
C SER A 139 13.34 20.52 -14.60
N GLY A 140 13.62 19.36 -14.01
CA GLY A 140 13.70 19.20 -12.56
C GLY A 140 12.34 19.36 -11.87
N GLN A 141 11.23 19.28 -12.61
CA GLN A 141 9.89 19.56 -12.13
C GLN A 141 9.07 18.28 -12.00
N VAL A 142 8.20 18.25 -10.99
CA VAL A 142 7.16 17.25 -10.82
C VAL A 142 5.88 17.94 -10.38
N THR A 143 4.75 17.61 -11.01
CA THR A 143 3.45 18.22 -10.68
C THR A 143 2.60 17.23 -9.89
N PHE A 144 2.09 17.69 -8.75
CA PHE A 144 1.18 16.93 -7.91
C PHE A 144 -0.14 17.67 -7.74
N SER A 145 -1.24 17.01 -8.02
CA SER A 145 -2.58 17.54 -7.73
C SER A 145 -2.90 17.31 -6.24
N LEU A 146 -2.74 18.34 -5.42
CA LEU A 146 -2.87 18.30 -3.95
C LEU A 146 -3.99 19.26 -3.50
N ASN A 147 -4.76 18.86 -2.48
CA ASN A 147 -5.72 19.78 -1.86
C ASN A 147 -4.96 20.79 -1.00
N ALA A 148 -5.58 21.94 -0.71
CA ALA A 148 -4.99 22.91 0.22
C ALA A 148 -4.70 22.25 1.58
N GLY A 149 -3.48 22.45 2.09
CA GLY A 149 -2.97 21.77 3.27
C GLY A 149 -1.44 21.79 3.32
N THR A 150 -0.91 21.29 4.44
CA THR A 150 0.54 21.12 4.66
C THR A 150 0.95 19.70 4.34
N TYR A 151 1.98 19.54 3.53
CA TYR A 151 2.55 18.24 3.15
C TYR A 151 4.05 18.21 3.40
N TYR A 152 4.57 17.00 3.54
CA TYR A 152 5.98 16.74 3.82
C TYR A 152 6.56 15.92 2.68
N LEU A 153 7.52 16.46 1.95
CA LEU A 153 8.10 15.84 0.77
C LEU A 153 9.45 15.21 1.12
N LYS A 154 9.66 13.98 0.64
CA LYS A 154 10.94 13.29 0.73
C LYS A 154 11.54 13.17 -0.66
N ARG A 155 12.73 13.73 -0.82
CA ARG A 155 13.50 13.68 -2.07
C ARG A 155 14.59 12.63 -1.98
N THR A 156 14.66 11.76 -2.99
CA THR A 156 15.67 10.71 -3.08
C THR A 156 16.25 10.67 -4.48
N LYS A 157 17.58 10.80 -4.60
CA LYS A 157 18.33 10.60 -5.84
C LYS A 157 19.73 10.09 -5.52
N ALA A 158 20.18 9.08 -6.25
CA ALA A 158 21.52 8.53 -6.08
C ALA A 158 22.60 9.60 -6.34
N GLY A 159 23.58 9.70 -5.44
CA GLY A 159 24.67 10.69 -5.53
C GLY A 159 24.29 12.11 -5.05
N TYR A 160 23.08 12.31 -4.55
CA TYR A 160 22.61 13.58 -4.00
C TYR A 160 22.18 13.44 -2.55
N SER A 161 22.45 14.47 -1.75
CA SER A 161 21.98 14.57 -0.37
C SER A 161 20.99 15.72 -0.26
N PHE A 162 19.74 15.40 0.10
CA PHE A 162 18.68 16.38 0.32
C PHE A 162 18.38 16.47 1.82
N THR A 163 17.99 17.66 2.27
CA THR A 163 17.38 17.83 3.59
C THR A 163 15.93 17.39 3.51
N ASN A 164 15.56 16.33 4.22
CA ASN A 164 14.19 15.81 4.28
C ASN A 164 13.71 15.78 5.75
N PRO A 165 12.41 15.95 6.03
CA PRO A 165 11.35 16.30 5.07
C PRO A 165 11.44 17.76 4.61
N ASP A 166 10.97 18.02 3.39
CA ASP A 166 10.71 19.38 2.90
C ASP A 166 9.23 19.72 3.12
N THR A 167 8.96 20.80 3.83
CA THR A 167 7.58 21.18 4.15
C THR A 167 7.01 22.06 3.05
N GLU A 168 5.96 21.59 2.39
CA GLU A 168 5.26 22.32 1.34
C GLU A 168 3.84 22.67 1.79
N VAL A 169 3.49 23.95 1.68
CA VAL A 169 2.13 24.43 1.94
C VAL A 169 1.42 24.67 0.61
N VAL A 170 0.32 23.96 0.41
CA VAL A 170 -0.59 24.16 -0.71
C VAL A 170 -1.73 25.04 -0.23
N SER A 171 -1.94 26.17 -0.89
CA SER A 171 -3.01 27.15 -0.59
C SER A 171 -3.93 27.32 -1.77
#